data_AF-A0A7J9IZN1-F1
#
_entry.id   AF-A0A7J9IZN1-F1
#
_cell.length_a   1.000
_cell.length_b   1.000
_cell.length_c   1.000
_cell.angle_alpha   90.00
_cell.angle_beta   90.00
_cell.angle_gamma   90.00
#
_symmetry.space_group_name_H-M   'P 1'
#
loop_
_entity.id
_entity.type
_entity.pdbx_description
1 polymer ?
#
loop_
_entity_poly.entity_id
_entity_poly.type
_entity_poly.pdbx_seq_one_letter_code
_entity_poly.pdbx_strand_id
1 'polypeptide(L)'
;MSAPLTLELRSKYNVRSMPVRKDDEVQVVRGTYKGREGKVVQVYRRKWVIHIERITREKVNGSTVNVGVNPSKVVITKLRLDKDRKSLLDRKAKGRVAADKDKGAKFSAEDIMQSID
;
A
#
# COMPACT_ATOMS: atom_id res chain seq x y z
N MET A 1 1.15 1.68 -9.72
CA MET A 1 1.61 2.48 -8.57
C MET A 1 0.77 2.14 -7.33
N SER A 2 0.97 0.95 -6.79
CA SER A 2 0.24 0.48 -5.60
C SER A 2 1.20 0.43 -4.41
N ALA A 3 0.70 0.70 -3.22
CA ALA A 3 1.45 0.58 -1.98
C ALA A 3 0.78 -0.42 -1.03
N PRO A 4 1.57 -1.15 -0.21
CA PRO A 4 1.03 -1.96 0.87
C PRO A 4 0.26 -1.12 1.89
N LEU A 5 -0.77 -1.70 2.48
CA LEU A 5 -1.47 -1.12 3.64
C LEU A 5 -0.76 -1.47 4.95
N THR A 6 -0.93 -0.67 6.00
CA THR A 6 -0.57 -1.03 7.38
C THR A 6 -1.33 -2.27 7.87
N LEU A 7 -0.83 -2.92 8.92
CA LEU A 7 -1.48 -4.10 9.48
C LEU A 7 -2.92 -3.81 9.91
N GLU A 8 -3.16 -2.67 10.56
CA GLU A 8 -4.50 -2.23 10.98
C GLU A 8 -5.48 -2.11 9.80
N LEU A 9 -5.06 -1.46 8.71
CA LEU A 9 -5.88 -1.32 7.51
C LEU A 9 -6.07 -2.67 6.78
N ARG A 10 -5.08 -3.56 6.83
CA ARG A 10 -5.22 -4.92 6.27
C ARG A 10 -6.25 -5.72 7.03
N SER A 11 -6.22 -5.69 8.36
CA SER A 11 -7.20 -6.39 9.20
C SER A 11 -8.60 -5.80 8.99
N LYS A 12 -8.71 -4.47 8.91
CA LYS A 12 -9.99 -3.78 8.71
C LYS A 12 -10.66 -4.09 7.37
N TYR A 13 -9.91 -4.09 6.28
CA TYR A 13 -10.47 -4.20 4.92
C TYR A 13 -10.17 -5.53 4.22
N ASN A 14 -9.40 -6.43 4.84
CA ASN A 14 -8.90 -7.69 4.25
C ASN A 14 -8.19 -7.54 2.89
N VAL A 15 -7.50 -6.42 2.66
CA VAL A 15 -6.77 -6.13 1.40
C VAL A 15 -5.30 -5.87 1.70
N ARG A 16 -4.39 -6.46 0.91
CA ARG A 16 -2.93 -6.32 1.14
C ARG A 16 -2.37 -4.98 0.63
N SER A 17 -2.89 -4.48 -0.50
CA SER A 17 -2.37 -3.28 -1.17
C SER A 17 -3.45 -2.51 -1.93
N MET A 18 -3.26 -1.19 -2.01
CA MET A 18 -4.15 -0.27 -2.74
C MET A 18 -3.37 0.66 -3.68
N PRO A 19 -3.98 1.09 -4.81
CA PRO A 19 -3.43 2.17 -5.61
C PRO A 19 -3.35 3.46 -4.79
N VAL A 20 -2.18 4.10 -4.77
CA VAL A 20 -1.95 5.35 -4.03
C VAL A 20 -2.75 6.48 -4.68
N ARG A 21 -3.43 7.30 -3.88
CA ARG A 21 -4.14 8.51 -4.33
C ARG A 21 -3.55 9.75 -3.66
N LYS A 22 -3.84 10.90 -4.27
CA LYS A 22 -3.67 12.20 -3.61
C LYS A 22 -4.47 12.18 -2.32
N ASP A 23 -3.89 12.78 -1.29
CA ASP A 23 -4.45 12.92 0.05
C ASP A 23 -4.50 11.64 0.91
N ASP A 24 -3.96 10.51 0.43
CA ASP A 24 -3.64 9.39 1.32
C ASP A 24 -2.47 9.78 2.26
N GLU A 25 -2.50 9.32 3.50
CA GLU A 25 -1.34 9.42 4.40
C GLU A 25 -0.47 8.18 4.24
N VAL A 26 0.84 8.41 4.16
CA VAL A 26 1.82 7.36 3.94
C VAL A 26 3.02 7.52 4.87
N GLN A 27 3.61 6.39 5.24
CA GLN A 27 4.88 6.30 5.94
C GLN A 27 5.93 5.68 5.02
N VAL A 28 7.12 6.26 4.97
CA VAL A 28 8.24 5.70 4.19
C VAL A 28 8.94 4.61 5.00
N VAL A 29 9.05 3.40 4.43
CA VAL A 29 9.65 2.24 5.11
C VAL A 29 11.05 1.89 4.63
N ARG A 30 11.47 2.40 3.45
CA ARG A 30 12.76 2.10 2.84
C ARG A 30 13.43 3.36 2.27
N GLY A 31 14.76 3.37 2.29
CA GLY A 31 15.59 4.45 1.73
C GLY A 31 15.90 5.58 2.73
N THR A 32 16.50 6.65 2.23
CA THR A 32 17.02 7.77 3.05
C THR A 32 15.97 8.46 3.92
N TYR A 33 14.71 8.48 3.47
CA TYR A 33 13.61 9.13 4.18
C TYR A 33 12.79 8.17 5.05
N LYS A 34 13.32 6.98 5.38
CA LYS A 34 12.65 5.99 6.23
C LYS A 34 12.21 6.61 7.56
N GLY A 35 11.01 6.25 8.03
CA GLY A 35 10.42 6.75 9.26
C GLY A 35 9.71 8.09 9.12
N ARG A 36 9.85 8.78 7.98
CA ARG A 36 9.06 9.99 7.71
C ARG A 36 7.65 9.63 7.28
N GLU A 37 6.73 10.45 7.75
CA GLU A 37 5.30 10.38 7.44
C GLU A 37 4.85 11.65 6.76
N GLY A 38 3.84 11.53 5.90
CA GLY A 38 3.25 12.68 5.27
C GLY A 38 2.09 12.31 4.35
N LYS A 39 1.37 13.33 3.94
CA LYS A 39 0.29 13.21 2.98
C LYS A 39 0.83 13.14 1.55
N VAL A 40 0.23 12.35 0.69
CA VAL A 40 0.57 12.33 -0.74
C VAL A 40 0.04 13.59 -1.41
N VAL A 41 0.96 14.49 -1.82
CA VAL A 41 0.65 15.75 -2.49
C VAL A 41 0.27 15.51 -3.96
N GLN A 42 1.05 14.67 -4.64
CA GLN A 42 0.87 14.39 -6.05
C GLN A 42 1.34 12.99 -6.41
N VAL A 43 0.61 12.35 -7.33
CA VAL A 43 1.01 11.08 -7.96
C VAL A 43 1.51 11.39 -9.37
N TYR A 44 2.82 11.38 -9.57
CA TYR A 44 3.46 11.71 -10.85
C TYR A 44 3.65 10.44 -11.69
N ARG A 45 2.61 10.05 -12.42
CA ARG A 45 2.57 8.77 -13.17
C ARG A 45 3.58 8.70 -14.32
N ARG A 46 3.88 9.82 -14.98
CA ARG A 46 4.85 9.87 -16.10
C ARG A 46 6.28 9.47 -15.68
N LYS A 47 6.63 9.69 -14.41
CA LYS A 47 7.94 9.30 -13.81
C LYS A 47 7.81 8.14 -12.80
N TRP A 48 6.61 7.56 -12.66
CA TRP A 48 6.33 6.48 -11.70
C TRP A 48 6.72 6.78 -10.24
N VAL A 49 6.62 8.05 -9.81
CA VAL A 49 6.94 8.50 -8.44
C VAL A 49 5.78 9.21 -7.77
N ILE A 50 5.74 9.15 -6.44
CA ILE A 50 4.85 9.93 -5.60
C ILE A 50 5.62 11.05 -4.90
N HIS A 51 4.98 12.19 -4.73
CA HIS A 51 5.48 13.30 -3.92
C HIS A 51 4.72 13.31 -2.60
N ILE A 52 5.47 13.32 -1.50
CA ILE A 52 4.96 13.25 -0.14
C ILE A 52 5.27 14.58 0.54
N GLU A 53 4.34 15.08 1.32
CA GLU A 53 4.50 16.27 2.13
C GLU A 53 5.70 16.12 3.07
N ARG A 54 6.45 17.20 3.29
CA ARG A 54 7.67 17.23 4.13
C ARG A 54 8.85 16.36 3.65
N ILE A 55 8.71 15.68 2.50
CA ILE A 55 9.83 15.02 1.81
C ILE A 55 10.32 15.94 0.70
N THR A 56 11.11 16.92 1.11
CA THR A 56 11.71 17.93 0.24
C THR A 56 13.23 17.90 0.32
N ARG A 57 13.85 18.52 -0.68
CA ARG A 57 15.28 18.81 -0.74
C ARG A 57 15.46 20.27 -1.15
N GLU A 58 16.41 20.94 -0.53
CA GLU A 58 16.78 22.31 -0.87
C GLU A 58 17.71 22.33 -2.10
N LYS A 59 17.50 23.32 -2.98
CA LYS A 59 18.40 23.62 -4.08
C LYS A 59 19.45 24.64 -3.63
N VAL A 60 20.52 24.79 -4.41
CA VAL A 60 21.58 25.80 -4.16
C VAL A 60 21.03 27.22 -4.07
N ASN A 61 19.91 27.51 -4.74
CA ASN A 61 19.24 28.81 -4.70
C ASN A 61 18.26 29.00 -3.52
N GLY A 62 18.27 28.11 -2.51
CA GLY A 62 17.41 28.19 -1.33
C GLY A 62 15.96 27.72 -1.52
N SER A 63 15.53 27.45 -2.75
CA SER A 63 14.17 26.94 -3.00
C SER A 63 14.06 25.45 -2.67
N THR A 64 12.92 25.02 -2.13
CA THR A 64 12.66 23.61 -1.81
C THR A 64 11.92 22.91 -2.94
N VAL A 65 12.28 21.65 -3.20
CA VAL A 65 11.59 20.79 -4.18
C VAL A 65 11.25 19.44 -3.58
N ASN A 66 10.11 18.90 -3.98
CA ASN A 66 9.65 17.61 -3.50
C ASN A 66 10.50 16.49 -4.11
N VAL A 67 10.94 15.56 -3.26
CA VAL A 67 11.67 14.38 -3.74
C VAL A 67 10.67 13.32 -4.18
N GLY A 68 10.95 12.66 -5.30
CA GLY A 68 10.13 11.56 -5.79
C GLY A 68 10.43 10.28 -5.03
N VAL A 69 9.40 9.64 -4.49
CA VAL A 69 9.49 8.36 -3.79
C VAL A 69 8.75 7.29 -4.59
N ASN A 70 9.29 6.07 -4.65
CA ASN A 70 8.57 4.96 -5.28
C ASN A 70 7.46 4.45 -4.32
N PRO A 71 6.22 4.22 -4.79
CA PRO A 71 5.12 3.73 -3.95
C PRO A 71 5.38 2.37 -3.29
N SER A 72 6.30 1.54 -3.80
CA SER A 72 6.67 0.28 -3.13
C SER A 72 7.52 0.47 -1.87
N LYS A 73 8.13 1.65 -1.71
CA LYS A 73 8.96 2.02 -0.55
C LYS A 73 8.14 2.68 0.57
N VAL A 74 6.82 2.78 0.40
CA VAL A 74 5.91 3.38 1.40
C VAL A 74 4.84 2.39 1.82
N VAL A 75 4.23 2.65 2.96
CA VAL A 75 3.06 1.97 3.48
C VAL A 75 1.96 3.02 3.69
N ILE A 76 0.74 2.72 3.26
CA ILE A 76 -0.40 3.62 3.47
C ILE A 76 -0.89 3.45 4.91
N THR A 77 -0.95 4.56 5.65
CA THR A 77 -1.40 4.62 7.05
C THR A 77 -2.87 5.03 7.15
N LYS A 78 -3.32 5.98 6.31
CA LYS A 78 -4.74 6.36 6.19
C LYS A 78 -5.15 6.48 4.72
N LEU A 79 -6.34 5.96 4.41
CA LEU A 79 -6.93 6.00 3.08
C LEU A 79 -7.92 7.17 2.97
N ARG A 80 -7.81 7.99 1.91
CA ARG A 80 -8.88 8.91 1.51
C ARG A 80 -10.01 8.10 0.90
N LEU A 81 -11.13 7.96 1.61
CA LEU A 81 -12.28 7.16 1.14
C LEU A 81 -13.22 7.98 0.26
N ASP A 82 -13.42 7.52 -0.97
CA ASP A 82 -14.47 7.94 -1.90
C ASP A 82 -15.37 6.74 -2.25
N LYS A 83 -16.50 7.00 -2.93
CA LYS A 83 -17.46 5.95 -3.32
C LYS A 83 -16.76 4.80 -4.05
N ASP A 84 -15.93 5.13 -5.05
CA ASP A 84 -15.26 4.14 -5.88
C ASP A 84 -14.14 3.40 -5.13
N ARG A 85 -13.48 4.04 -4.16
CA ARG A 85 -12.47 3.39 -3.31
C ARG A 85 -13.10 2.35 -2.42
N LYS A 86 -14.27 2.66 -1.84
CA LYS A 86 -15.03 1.71 -1.03
C LYS A 86 -15.43 0.51 -1.89
N SER A 87 -16.04 0.74 -3.05
CA SER A 87 -16.38 -0.34 -3.99
C SER A 87 -15.16 -1.17 -4.43
N LEU A 88 -14.00 -0.52 -4.63
CA LEU A 88 -12.76 -1.22 -4.97
C LEU A 88 -12.24 -2.08 -3.80
N LEU A 89 -12.29 -1.58 -2.58
CA LEU A 89 -11.91 -2.32 -1.37
C LEU A 89 -12.81 -3.54 -1.20
N ASP A 90 -14.13 -3.37 -1.30
CA ASP A 90 -15.11 -4.45 -1.15
C ASP A 90 -14.90 -5.54 -2.21
N ARG A 91 -14.70 -5.14 -3.47
CA ARG A 91 -14.41 -6.08 -4.56
C ARG A 91 -13.12 -6.87 -4.31
N LYS A 92 -12.05 -6.21 -3.88
CA LYS A 92 -10.77 -6.88 -3.57
C LYS A 92 -10.88 -7.79 -2.35
N ALA A 93 -11.63 -7.40 -1.32
CA ALA A 93 -11.86 -8.20 -0.13
C ALA A 93 -12.60 -9.50 -0.48
N LYS A 94 -13.68 -9.40 -1.26
CA LYS A 94 -14.44 -10.57 -1.77
C LYS A 94 -13.56 -11.52 -2.58
N GLY A 95 -12.76 -10.98 -3.50
CA GLY A 95 -11.83 -11.79 -4.31
C GLY A 95 -10.79 -12.52 -3.45
N ARG A 96 -10.36 -11.92 -2.33
CA ARG A 96 -9.44 -12.57 -1.41
C ARG A 96 -10.09 -13.70 -0.62
N VAL A 97 -11.30 -13.48 -0.10
CA VAL A 97 -12.06 -14.52 0.62
C VAL A 97 -12.29 -15.75 -0.27
N ALA A 98 -12.62 -15.55 -1.55
CA ALA A 98 -12.74 -16.65 -2.50
C ALA A 98 -11.41 -17.42 -2.68
N ALA A 99 -10.31 -16.69 -2.90
CA ALA A 99 -8.99 -17.30 -3.06
C ALA A 99 -8.50 -18.03 -1.80
N ASP A 100 -8.87 -17.56 -0.60
CA ASP A 100 -8.53 -18.21 0.66
C ASP A 100 -9.35 -19.51 0.87
N LYS A 101 -10.62 -19.55 0.43
CA LYS A 101 -11.44 -20.78 0.41
C LYS A 101 -10.86 -21.84 -0.53
N ASP A 102 -10.45 -21.44 -1.74
CA ASP A 102 -9.85 -22.36 -2.72
C ASP A 102 -8.51 -22.92 -2.27
N LYS A 103 -7.79 -22.21 -1.39
CA LYS A 103 -6.54 -22.71 -0.77
C LYS A 103 -6.78 -23.59 0.44
N GLY A 104 -7.83 -23.32 1.22
CA GLY A 104 -8.24 -24.18 2.33
C GLY A 104 -8.66 -25.59 1.89
N ALA A 105 -9.06 -25.76 0.63
CA ALA A 105 -9.37 -27.05 0.02
C ALA A 105 -8.14 -27.84 -0.48
N LYS A 106 -6.92 -27.28 -0.42
CA LYS A 106 -5.73 -27.91 -1.04
C LYS A 106 -4.82 -28.68 -0.09
N PHE A 107 -5.05 -28.59 1.22
CA PHE A 107 -4.34 -29.40 2.21
C PHE A 107 -5.34 -29.76 3.31
N SER A 108 -6.01 -30.89 3.14
CA SER A 108 -6.72 -31.50 4.26
C SER A 108 -5.70 -32.02 5.28
N ALA A 109 -6.09 -32.11 6.55
CA ALA A 109 -5.21 -32.68 7.58
C ALA A 109 -4.83 -34.14 7.28
N GLU A 110 -5.68 -34.85 6.52
CA GLU A 110 -5.49 -36.22 6.05
C GLU A 110 -4.40 -36.31 4.98
N ASP A 111 -4.33 -35.35 4.03
CA ASP A 111 -3.28 -35.31 2.99
C ASP A 111 -1.88 -35.04 3.55
N ILE A 112 -1.78 -34.30 4.67
CA ILE A 112 -0.51 -34.02 5.34
C ILE A 112 0.01 -35.26 6.06
N MET A 113 -0.88 -36.05 6.69
CA MET A 113 -0.52 -37.29 7.39
C MET A 113 -0.06 -38.40 6.43
N GLN A 114 -0.65 -38.49 5.23
CA GLN A 114 -0.28 -39.50 4.22
C GLN A 114 1.08 -39.26 3.55
N SER A 115 1.69 -38.08 3.71
CA SER A 115 2.98 -37.73 3.09
C SER A 115 4.21 -37.94 3.98
N ILE A 116 4.00 -38.46 5.20
CA ILE A 116 5.03 -38.67 6.24
C ILE A 116 5.42 -40.15 6.38
N ASP A 117 4.77 -41.07 5.66
CA ASP A 117 5.18 -42.48 5.55
C ASP A 117 6.23 -42.71 4.44
#